data_AF-I4YGR1-F1
#
_entry.id   AF-I4YGR1-F1
#
_cell.length_a   1.000
_cell.length_b   1.000
_cell.length_c   1.000
_cell.angle_alpha   90.00
_cell.angle_beta   90.00
_cell.angle_gamma   90.00
#
_symmetry.space_group_name_H-M   'P 1'
#
loop_
_entity.id
_entity.type
_entity.pdbx_description
1 polymer ?
#
loop_
_entity_poly.entity_id
_entity_poly.type
_entity_poly.pdbx_seq_one_letter_code
_entity_poly.pdbx_strand_id
1 'polypeptide(L)'
;MKTDRSSQDRRSFDYVWRSMVAGGTAGCVAKTAIAPFDRVKILFQASNPEFKKYAGTWTGVFRALRPIYNANGVRGLLQGHSATIARIFPYAAIKWAAYEQARHFFIPNEGESTPFREFLSGATAGLCSVICTYPLELIRVRTAFKTRSKGRVRLSDVMRDIYYEGQPPPSKTATTAKFSRKLLNKVSLLKFYRGFSMTMIGIIPYAGMSFLVYEQASKSKIRSFFKSKSAGDLLCGGIAGAVGQTSAYPFEVIRRRMQVGGLLHPDRFVNFNETCSLIYRQSGIRGFWVGLSIGYLKVIPMNAISFATYNLAKKMLFREY
;
A
#
# COMPACT_ATOMS: atom_id res chain seq x y z
N MET A 1 -37.19 -38.14 5.90
CA MET A 1 -36.12 -38.06 4.87
C MET A 1 -35.46 -36.70 5.00
N LYS A 2 -34.40 -36.59 5.83
CA LYS A 2 -33.66 -35.34 6.07
C LYS A 2 -32.71 -35.17 4.89
N THR A 3 -33.03 -34.26 3.97
CA THR A 3 -32.13 -33.88 2.87
C THR A 3 -30.87 -33.25 3.45
N ASP A 4 -29.75 -33.84 3.07
CA ASP A 4 -28.39 -33.46 3.44
C ASP A 4 -28.14 -31.97 3.16
N ARG A 5 -27.68 -31.24 4.18
CA ARG A 5 -27.41 -29.80 4.08
C ARG A 5 -26.13 -29.60 3.25
N SER A 6 -26.30 -29.08 2.04
CA SER A 6 -25.29 -28.86 1.01
C SER A 6 -23.90 -28.48 1.54
N SER A 7 -22.97 -29.41 1.49
CA SER A 7 -21.55 -29.13 1.32
C SER A 7 -21.37 -28.43 -0.03
N GLN A 8 -21.51 -27.10 -0.07
CA GLN A 8 -21.16 -26.33 -1.26
C GLN A 8 -19.74 -26.72 -1.68
N ASP A 9 -19.61 -27.23 -2.91
CA ASP A 9 -18.31 -27.60 -3.45
C ASP A 9 -17.46 -26.33 -3.54
N ARG A 10 -16.51 -26.21 -2.62
CA ARG A 10 -15.64 -25.03 -2.48
C ARG A 10 -14.76 -24.80 -3.73
N ARG A 11 -14.75 -25.75 -4.66
CA ARG A 11 -14.05 -25.67 -5.95
C ARG A 11 -14.95 -25.21 -7.11
N SER A 12 -16.26 -25.08 -6.89
CA SER A 12 -17.17 -24.58 -7.93
C SER A 12 -16.81 -23.16 -8.33
N PHE A 13 -16.80 -22.90 -9.64
CA PHE A 13 -16.57 -21.56 -10.21
C PHE A 13 -17.50 -20.50 -9.59
N ASP A 14 -18.77 -20.87 -9.34
CA ASP A 14 -19.75 -19.99 -8.71
C ASP A 14 -19.34 -19.61 -7.28
N TYR A 15 -18.87 -20.58 -6.49
CA TYR A 15 -18.39 -20.33 -5.12
C TYR A 15 -17.15 -19.42 -5.12
N VAL A 16 -16.20 -19.69 -6.02
CA VAL A 16 -14.96 -18.91 -6.15
C VAL A 16 -15.28 -17.47 -6.57
N TRP A 17 -16.09 -17.29 -7.62
CA TRP A 17 -16.49 -15.97 -8.10
C TRP A 17 -17.25 -15.16 -7.03
N ARG A 18 -18.25 -15.75 -6.38
CA ARG A 18 -19.00 -15.08 -5.29
C ARG A 18 -18.10 -14.71 -4.12
N SER A 19 -17.17 -15.59 -3.75
CA SER A 19 -16.18 -15.31 -2.70
C SER A 19 -15.23 -14.18 -3.09
N MET A 20 -14.81 -14.11 -4.36
CA MET A 20 -13.99 -13.02 -4.89
C MET A 20 -14.73 -11.70 -4.88
N VAL A 21 -16.00 -11.67 -5.31
CA VAL A 21 -16.83 -10.46 -5.24
C VAL A 21 -17.03 -10.02 -3.79
N ALA A 22 -17.39 -10.93 -2.88
CA ALA A 22 -17.56 -10.62 -1.46
C ALA A 22 -16.27 -10.07 -0.82
N GLY A 23 -15.12 -10.67 -1.14
CA GLY A 23 -13.82 -10.19 -0.66
C GLY A 23 -13.43 -8.83 -1.25
N GLY A 24 -13.66 -8.65 -2.56
CA GLY A 24 -13.38 -7.40 -3.28
C GLY A 24 -14.22 -6.23 -2.78
N THR A 25 -15.53 -6.44 -2.58
CA THR A 25 -16.43 -5.41 -2.02
C THR A 25 -16.04 -5.06 -0.59
N ALA A 26 -15.79 -6.06 0.25
CA ALA A 26 -15.34 -5.85 1.62
C ALA A 26 -14.05 -5.03 1.70
N GLY A 27 -13.07 -5.36 0.86
CA GLY A 27 -11.83 -4.60 0.73
C GLY A 27 -12.06 -3.16 0.28
N CYS A 28 -12.93 -2.93 -0.69
CA CYS A 28 -13.26 -1.60 -1.19
C CYS A 28 -13.95 -0.73 -0.12
N VAL A 29 -14.93 -1.29 0.61
CA VAL A 29 -15.63 -0.58 1.68
C VAL A 29 -14.68 -0.23 2.82
N ALA A 30 -13.88 -1.20 3.28
CA ALA A 30 -12.88 -0.98 4.32
C ALA A 30 -11.84 0.10 3.92
N LYS A 31 -11.34 0.06 2.69
CA LYS A 31 -10.41 1.08 2.17
C LYS A 31 -11.06 2.46 2.07
N THR A 32 -12.35 2.53 1.75
CA THR A 32 -13.10 3.79 1.68
C THR A 32 -13.29 4.41 3.06
N ALA A 33 -13.61 3.60 4.06
CA ALA A 33 -13.77 4.08 5.44
C ALA A 33 -12.47 4.70 6.01
N ILE A 34 -11.32 4.12 5.68
CA ILE A 34 -10.01 4.59 6.17
C ILE A 34 -9.29 5.56 5.21
N ALA A 35 -9.89 5.88 4.06
CA ALA A 35 -9.29 6.76 3.06
C ALA A 35 -8.88 8.16 3.58
N PRO A 36 -9.64 8.82 4.49
CA PRO A 36 -9.22 10.09 5.07
C PRO A 36 -7.88 9.99 5.83
N PHE A 37 -7.70 8.92 6.61
CA PHE A 37 -6.46 8.66 7.34
C PHE A 37 -5.30 8.33 6.39
N ASP A 38 -5.57 7.57 5.32
CA ASP A 38 -4.58 7.27 4.29
C ASP A 38 -4.10 8.55 3.58
N ARG A 39 -5.00 9.49 3.28
CA ARG A 39 -4.63 10.79 2.69
C ARG A 39 -3.71 11.57 3.63
N VAL A 40 -4.08 11.72 4.91
CA VAL A 40 -3.25 12.44 5.89
C VAL A 40 -1.89 11.77 6.09
N LYS A 41 -1.85 10.43 6.14
CA LYS A 41 -0.60 9.67 6.21
C LYS A 41 0.32 10.01 5.03
N ILE A 42 -0.21 10.03 3.80
CA ILE A 42 0.56 10.41 2.61
C ILE A 42 1.11 11.84 2.74
N LEU A 43 0.28 12.81 3.16
CA LEU A 43 0.69 14.20 3.31
C LEU A 43 1.83 14.36 4.34
N PHE A 44 1.76 13.63 5.45
CA PHE A 44 2.79 13.66 6.49
C PHE A 44 4.09 13.01 6.02
N GLN A 45 4.02 11.80 5.45
CA GLN A 45 5.20 11.07 4.98
C GLN A 45 5.91 11.78 3.82
N ALA A 46 5.15 12.38 2.90
CA ALA A 46 5.68 13.15 1.79
C ALA A 46 6.17 14.55 2.19
N SER A 47 6.05 14.93 3.48
CA SER A 47 6.41 16.25 4.00
C SER A 47 5.73 17.40 3.23
N ASN A 48 4.42 17.30 2.99
CA ASN A 48 3.66 18.35 2.32
C ASN A 48 3.79 19.68 3.10
N PRO A 49 4.15 20.80 2.44
CA PRO A 49 4.43 22.07 3.12
C PRO A 49 3.28 22.58 4.00
N GLU A 50 2.03 22.41 3.58
CA GLU A 50 0.85 22.91 4.31
C GLU A 50 0.53 22.06 5.55
N PHE A 51 0.84 20.77 5.47
CA PHE A 51 0.47 19.78 6.49
C PHE A 51 1.63 19.36 7.39
N LYS A 52 2.86 19.78 7.08
CA LYS A 52 4.06 19.49 7.89
C LYS A 52 3.89 19.92 9.35
N LYS A 53 3.19 21.04 9.61
CA LYS A 53 2.93 21.55 10.97
C LYS A 53 2.06 20.63 11.85
N TYR A 54 1.29 19.74 11.24
CA TYR A 54 0.47 18.77 11.98
C TYR A 54 1.21 17.44 12.21
N ALA A 55 2.31 17.21 11.50
CA ALA A 55 3.08 15.98 11.61
C ALA A 55 3.81 15.92 12.97
N GLY A 56 4.02 14.70 13.49
CA GLY A 56 4.82 14.46 14.70
C GLY A 56 4.03 14.37 16.01
N THR A 57 2.73 14.64 16.01
CA THR A 57 1.83 14.40 17.16
C THR A 57 0.76 13.37 16.84
N TRP A 58 0.32 12.59 17.82
CA TRP A 58 -0.74 11.60 17.63
C TRP A 58 -2.08 12.26 17.28
N THR A 59 -2.39 13.42 17.88
CA THR A 59 -3.60 14.22 17.57
C THR A 59 -3.50 14.97 16.24
N GLY A 60 -2.30 15.10 15.68
CA GLY A 60 -2.03 15.79 14.43
C GLY A 60 -2.85 15.29 13.26
N VAL A 61 -3.14 13.97 13.21
CA VAL A 61 -3.98 13.38 12.17
C VAL A 61 -5.39 13.97 12.17
N PHE A 62 -6.03 14.07 13.34
CA PHE A 62 -7.38 14.62 13.47
C PHE A 62 -7.40 16.12 13.21
N ARG A 63 -6.38 16.84 13.67
CA ARG A 63 -6.21 18.28 13.41
C ARG A 63 -6.01 18.58 11.91
N ALA A 64 -5.36 17.68 11.17
CA ALA A 64 -5.17 17.80 9.73
C ALA A 64 -6.44 17.50 8.91
N LEU A 65 -7.37 16.68 9.42
CA LEU A 65 -8.63 16.38 8.72
C LEU A 65 -9.51 17.63 8.58
N ARG A 66 -9.61 18.45 9.63
CA ARG A 66 -10.47 19.66 9.64
C ARG A 66 -10.17 20.64 8.49
N PRO A 67 -8.93 21.13 8.26
CA PRO A 67 -8.65 22.03 7.15
C PRO A 67 -8.84 21.37 5.77
N ILE A 68 -8.60 20.06 5.62
CA ILE A 68 -8.87 19.36 4.35
C ILE A 68 -10.37 19.37 4.05
N TYR A 69 -11.18 19.06 5.06
CA TYR A 69 -12.63 19.06 4.95
C TYR A 69 -13.18 20.46 4.67
N ASN A 70 -12.70 21.47 5.40
CA ASN A 70 -13.15 22.86 5.20
C ASN A 70 -12.81 23.40 3.80
N ALA A 71 -11.71 22.93 3.20
CA ALA A 71 -11.30 23.40 1.87
C ALA A 71 -12.05 22.72 0.72
N ASN A 72 -12.31 21.40 0.80
CA ASN A 72 -12.78 20.59 -0.34
C ASN A 72 -13.85 19.54 0.03
N GLY A 73 -14.38 19.58 1.25
CA GLY A 73 -15.37 18.64 1.78
C GLY A 73 -14.88 17.19 1.80
N VAL A 74 -15.85 16.26 1.72
CA VAL A 74 -15.60 14.80 1.70
C VAL A 74 -14.73 14.39 0.51
N ARG A 75 -14.92 15.02 -0.65
CA ARG A 75 -14.11 14.77 -1.86
C ARG A 75 -12.64 15.11 -1.63
N GLY A 76 -12.37 16.16 -0.86
CA GLY A 76 -11.05 16.44 -0.33
C GLY A 76 -10.54 15.22 0.44
N LEU A 77 -11.21 14.80 1.50
CA LEU A 77 -10.73 13.67 2.32
C LEU A 77 -10.43 12.39 1.51
N LEU A 78 -11.18 12.13 0.43
CA LEU A 78 -11.03 10.96 -0.44
C LEU A 78 -10.10 11.17 -1.65
N GLN A 79 -9.36 12.28 -1.70
CA GLN A 79 -8.53 12.59 -2.86
C GLN A 79 -7.40 11.57 -3.06
N GLY A 80 -7.36 10.95 -4.24
CA GLY A 80 -6.45 9.84 -4.58
C GLY A 80 -7.01 8.45 -4.28
N HIS A 81 -8.15 8.35 -3.58
CA HIS A 81 -8.78 7.06 -3.23
C HIS A 81 -9.26 6.27 -4.45
N SER A 82 -9.71 6.94 -5.51
CA SER A 82 -10.13 6.31 -6.76
C SER A 82 -9.02 5.42 -7.37
N ALA A 83 -7.76 5.86 -7.34
CA ALA A 83 -6.62 5.07 -7.79
C ALA A 83 -6.35 3.85 -6.87
N THR A 84 -6.73 3.93 -5.59
CA THR A 84 -6.66 2.80 -4.66
C THR A 84 -7.68 1.73 -5.03
N ILE A 85 -8.93 2.13 -5.29
CA ILE A 85 -10.00 1.21 -5.69
C ILE A 85 -9.70 0.58 -7.05
N ALA A 86 -9.29 1.38 -8.04
CA ALA A 86 -8.91 0.91 -9.36
C ALA A 86 -7.77 -0.13 -9.34
N ARG A 87 -6.94 -0.13 -8.29
CA ARG A 87 -5.81 -1.04 -8.13
C ARG A 87 -6.20 -2.41 -7.56
N ILE A 88 -7.29 -2.51 -6.79
CA ILE A 88 -7.62 -3.73 -6.01
C ILE A 88 -7.77 -4.95 -6.92
N PHE A 89 -8.65 -4.88 -7.93
CA PHE A 89 -8.93 -6.01 -8.81
C PHE A 89 -7.75 -6.37 -9.72
N PRO A 90 -7.10 -5.43 -10.43
CA PRO A 90 -5.92 -5.76 -11.25
C PRO A 90 -4.78 -6.37 -10.43
N TYR A 91 -4.55 -5.87 -9.21
CA TYR A 91 -3.52 -6.43 -8.33
C TYR A 91 -3.82 -7.89 -7.98
N ALA A 92 -5.06 -8.20 -7.60
CA ALA A 92 -5.47 -9.57 -7.25
C ALA A 92 -5.40 -10.51 -8.47
N ALA A 93 -5.92 -10.09 -9.62
CA ALA A 93 -5.93 -10.88 -10.85
C ALA A 93 -4.51 -11.22 -11.33
N ILE A 94 -3.63 -10.23 -11.41
CA ILE A 94 -2.23 -10.43 -11.83
C ILE A 94 -1.49 -11.31 -10.81
N LYS A 95 -1.70 -11.08 -9.51
CA LYS A 95 -1.06 -11.89 -8.47
C LYS A 95 -1.47 -13.36 -8.58
N TRP A 96 -2.75 -13.63 -8.80
CA TRP A 96 -3.24 -15.01 -8.93
C TRP A 96 -2.68 -15.68 -10.19
N ALA A 97 -2.81 -15.04 -11.36
CA ALA A 97 -2.27 -15.57 -12.61
C ALA A 97 -0.74 -15.79 -12.56
N ALA A 98 0.00 -14.83 -11.99
CA ALA A 98 1.44 -14.97 -11.82
C ALA A 98 1.82 -16.05 -10.80
N TYR A 99 0.98 -16.30 -9.78
CA TYR A 99 1.20 -17.38 -8.82
C TYR A 99 1.02 -18.74 -9.46
N GLU A 100 0.00 -18.93 -10.29
CA GLU A 100 -0.18 -20.20 -11.03
C GLU A 100 1.02 -20.51 -11.92
N GLN A 101 1.49 -19.52 -12.68
CA GLN A 101 2.64 -19.70 -13.57
C GLN A 101 3.94 -19.93 -12.80
N ALA A 102 4.17 -19.15 -11.72
CA ALA A 102 5.34 -19.34 -10.88
C ALA A 102 5.32 -20.70 -10.18
N ARG A 103 4.14 -21.14 -9.70
CA ARG A 103 3.98 -22.44 -9.06
C ARG A 103 4.21 -23.58 -10.05
N HIS A 104 3.67 -23.50 -11.27
CA HIS A 104 3.94 -24.48 -12.33
C HIS A 104 5.45 -24.57 -12.65
N PHE A 105 6.16 -23.45 -12.61
CA PHE A 105 7.60 -23.41 -12.85
C PHE A 105 8.44 -23.96 -11.67
N PHE A 106 8.13 -23.59 -10.43
CA PHE A 106 8.91 -23.98 -9.25
C PHE A 106 8.47 -25.32 -8.62
N ILE A 107 7.22 -25.72 -8.84
CA ILE A 107 6.60 -26.95 -8.32
C ILE A 107 5.87 -27.66 -9.47
N PRO A 108 6.60 -28.33 -10.39
CA PRO A 108 5.99 -29.05 -11.50
C PRO A 108 5.15 -30.25 -11.04
N ASN A 109 5.60 -30.93 -9.98
CA ASN A 109 4.95 -32.10 -9.39
C ASN A 109 4.50 -31.81 -7.96
N GLU A 110 3.32 -32.30 -7.54
CA GLU A 110 2.80 -32.04 -6.18
C GLU A 110 3.72 -32.57 -5.06
N GLY A 111 4.47 -33.64 -5.32
CA GLY A 111 5.46 -34.20 -4.38
C GLY A 111 6.69 -33.31 -4.15
N GLU A 112 6.91 -32.29 -4.97
CA GLU A 112 8.05 -31.37 -4.85
C GLU A 112 7.70 -30.06 -4.09
N SER A 113 6.49 -29.98 -3.54
CA SER A 113 6.02 -28.82 -2.79
C SER A 113 6.79 -28.65 -1.48
N THR A 114 7.80 -27.79 -1.49
CA THR A 114 8.54 -27.38 -0.28
C THR A 114 8.16 -25.96 0.14
N PRO A 115 8.24 -25.62 1.45
CA PRO A 115 7.94 -24.25 1.92
C PRO A 115 8.75 -23.17 1.20
N PHE A 116 9.98 -23.47 0.80
CA PHE A 116 10.84 -22.54 0.07
C PHE A 116 10.37 -22.31 -1.37
N ARG A 117 9.93 -23.36 -2.09
CA ARG A 117 9.39 -23.25 -3.45
C ARG A 117 8.02 -22.57 -3.48
N GLU A 118 7.17 -22.82 -2.48
CA GLU A 118 5.91 -22.11 -2.28
C GLU A 118 6.17 -20.62 -1.99
N PHE A 119 7.18 -20.31 -1.15
CA PHE A 119 7.62 -18.95 -0.92
C PHE A 119 8.12 -18.25 -2.20
N LEU A 120 8.95 -18.91 -3.01
CA LEU A 120 9.42 -18.38 -4.29
C LEU A 120 8.27 -18.08 -5.25
N SER A 121 7.30 -18.99 -5.35
CA SER A 121 6.10 -18.83 -6.17
C SER A 121 5.29 -17.61 -5.72
N GLY A 122 5.02 -17.51 -4.41
CA GLY A 122 4.32 -16.38 -3.80
C GLY A 122 5.06 -15.04 -3.95
N ALA A 123 6.38 -15.04 -3.77
CA ALA A 123 7.22 -13.85 -3.89
C ALA A 123 7.27 -13.34 -5.33
N THR A 124 7.42 -14.23 -6.30
CA THR A 124 7.43 -13.90 -7.74
C THR A 124 6.10 -13.30 -8.17
N ALA A 125 4.99 -13.92 -7.77
CA ALA A 125 3.65 -13.41 -8.03
C ALA A 125 3.39 -12.04 -7.37
N GLY A 126 3.84 -11.89 -6.13
CA GLY A 126 3.78 -10.62 -5.39
C GLY A 126 4.57 -9.52 -6.09
N LEU A 127 5.78 -9.83 -6.55
CA LEU A 127 6.64 -8.88 -7.27
C LEU A 127 6.03 -8.47 -8.62
N CYS A 128 5.58 -9.44 -9.41
CA CYS A 128 4.94 -9.22 -10.70
C CYS A 128 3.73 -8.29 -10.57
N SER A 129 2.81 -8.62 -9.65
CA SER A 129 1.63 -7.78 -9.38
C SER A 129 1.97 -6.36 -8.90
N VAL A 130 3.03 -6.19 -8.10
CA VAL A 130 3.51 -4.86 -7.68
C VAL A 130 4.09 -4.08 -8.87
N ILE A 131 4.89 -4.70 -9.74
CA ILE A 131 5.47 -4.06 -10.93
C ILE A 131 4.37 -3.56 -11.86
N CYS A 132 3.38 -4.40 -12.18
CA CYS A 132 2.32 -4.02 -13.10
C CYS A 132 1.38 -2.95 -12.53
N THR A 133 1.14 -2.97 -11.21
CA THR A 133 0.18 -2.03 -10.58
C THR A 133 0.83 -0.81 -9.94
N TYR A 134 2.15 -0.68 -9.99
CA TYR A 134 2.87 0.45 -9.40
C TYR A 134 2.43 1.82 -9.94
N PRO A 135 2.14 2.01 -11.24
CA PRO A 135 1.69 3.30 -11.75
C PRO A 135 0.48 3.86 -11.01
N LEU A 136 -0.49 3.01 -10.64
CA LEU A 136 -1.68 3.41 -9.86
C LEU A 136 -1.31 3.89 -8.45
N GLU A 137 -0.26 3.33 -7.85
CA GLU A 137 0.24 3.78 -6.56
C GLU A 137 0.90 5.16 -6.63
N LEU A 138 1.66 5.44 -7.69
CA LEU A 138 2.23 6.78 -7.87
C LEU A 138 1.12 7.81 -8.13
N ILE A 139 0.15 7.49 -8.99
CA ILE A 139 -1.00 8.36 -9.28
C ILE A 139 -1.77 8.67 -8.00
N ARG A 140 -2.02 7.65 -7.17
CA ARG A 140 -2.64 7.81 -5.83
C ARG A 140 -1.90 8.86 -5.01
N VAL A 141 -0.58 8.73 -4.86
CA VAL A 141 0.23 9.62 -4.01
C VAL A 141 0.25 11.05 -4.55
N ARG A 142 0.47 11.22 -5.85
CA ARG A 142 0.48 12.54 -6.49
C ARG A 142 -0.87 13.23 -6.39
N THR A 143 -1.95 12.48 -6.56
CA THR A 143 -3.32 12.99 -6.41
C THR A 143 -3.57 13.41 -4.96
N ALA A 144 -3.22 12.57 -3.97
CA ALA A 144 -3.41 12.86 -2.56
C ALA A 144 -2.60 14.07 -2.06
N PHE A 145 -1.39 14.27 -2.61
CA PHE A 145 -0.48 15.36 -2.26
C PHE A 145 -0.97 16.73 -2.73
N LYS A 146 -1.74 16.82 -3.81
CA LYS A 146 -2.31 18.09 -4.30
C LYS A 146 -3.39 18.59 -3.33
N THR A 147 -3.17 19.70 -2.64
CA THR A 147 -4.09 20.26 -1.65
C THR A 147 -4.79 21.54 -2.12
N ARG A 148 -4.20 22.23 -3.12
CA ARG A 148 -4.48 23.64 -3.44
C ARG A 148 -5.05 23.94 -4.84
N SER A 149 -5.74 23.00 -5.47
CA SER A 149 -6.47 23.35 -6.69
C SER A 149 -7.84 23.87 -6.32
N LYS A 150 -8.14 25.14 -6.65
CA LYS A 150 -9.52 25.68 -6.64
C LYS A 150 -10.46 24.93 -7.61
N GLY A 151 -9.98 23.88 -8.29
CA GLY A 151 -10.74 23.03 -9.19
C GLY A 151 -10.57 21.53 -8.90
N ARG A 152 -11.51 20.74 -9.43
CA ARG A 152 -11.52 19.28 -9.34
C ARG A 152 -10.23 18.68 -9.88
N VAL A 153 -9.46 17.99 -9.03
CA VAL A 153 -8.28 17.23 -9.49
C VAL A 153 -8.75 16.00 -10.24
N ARG A 154 -8.55 15.96 -11.56
CA ARG A 154 -8.86 14.78 -12.38
C ARG A 154 -7.64 13.85 -12.43
N LEU A 155 -7.90 12.55 -12.47
CA LEU A 155 -6.83 11.55 -12.58
C LEU A 155 -6.06 11.70 -13.90
N SER A 156 -6.76 12.06 -14.99
CA SER A 156 -6.15 12.35 -16.29
C SER A 156 -5.09 13.45 -16.21
N ASP A 157 -5.36 14.49 -15.42
CA ASP A 157 -4.46 15.63 -15.29
C ASP A 157 -3.20 15.21 -14.54
N VAL A 158 -3.34 14.40 -13.49
CA VAL A 158 -2.20 13.84 -12.76
C VAL A 158 -1.39 12.88 -13.62
N MET A 159 -2.03 12.02 -14.41
CA MET A 159 -1.34 11.14 -15.35
C MET A 159 -0.58 11.94 -16.41
N ARG A 160 -1.20 13.00 -16.95
CA ARG A 160 -0.58 13.94 -17.90
C ARG A 160 0.62 14.62 -17.26
N ASP A 161 0.47 15.17 -16.06
CA ASP A 161 1.55 15.84 -15.34
C ASP A 161 2.75 14.92 -15.11
N ILE A 162 2.52 13.65 -14.74
CA ILE A 162 3.59 12.66 -14.56
C ILE A 162 4.25 12.33 -15.90
N TYR A 163 3.48 12.18 -16.98
CA TYR A 163 3.99 11.83 -18.29
C TYR A 163 4.87 12.93 -18.90
N TYR A 164 4.43 14.19 -18.76
CA TYR A 164 5.12 15.37 -19.29
C TYR A 164 6.12 16.00 -18.29
N GLU A 165 6.25 15.45 -17.09
CA GLU A 165 7.23 15.89 -16.09
C GLU A 165 8.65 15.91 -16.70
N GLY A 166 9.36 17.03 -16.64
CA GLY A 166 10.75 17.14 -17.14
C GLY A 166 10.91 17.43 -18.64
N GLN A 167 9.86 17.89 -19.33
CA GLN A 167 9.98 18.58 -20.62
C GLN A 167 10.21 20.10 -20.37
N PRO A 168 11.06 20.81 -21.15
CA PRO A 168 12.11 21.72 -20.66
C PRO A 168 11.65 23.14 -20.23
N PRO A 169 12.47 23.85 -19.42
CA PRO A 169 13.33 24.92 -19.97
C PRO A 169 14.84 24.62 -19.83
N PRO A 170 15.72 25.32 -20.57
CA PRO A 170 17.12 24.94 -20.73
C PRO A 170 17.94 25.28 -19.49
N SER A 171 18.51 24.28 -18.82
CA SER A 171 19.47 24.50 -17.74
C SER A 171 20.76 23.70 -17.98
N LYS A 172 21.86 24.46 -18.15
CA LYS A 172 23.24 24.02 -18.38
C LYS A 172 23.89 23.64 -17.05
N THR A 173 23.45 22.59 -16.35
CA THR A 173 24.27 22.07 -15.23
C THR A 173 23.95 20.62 -14.84
N ALA A 174 25.00 19.90 -14.44
CA ALA A 174 25.08 18.57 -13.83
C ALA A 174 25.25 17.35 -14.77
N THR A 175 26.51 16.91 -14.86
CA THR A 175 27.05 15.79 -15.65
C THR A 175 26.52 14.41 -15.21
N THR A 176 26.15 14.23 -13.94
CA THR A 176 25.61 12.97 -13.38
C THR A 176 24.11 12.78 -13.63
N ALA A 177 23.37 13.86 -13.90
CA ALA A 177 21.94 13.79 -14.24
C ALA A 177 21.69 13.43 -15.71
N LYS A 178 22.73 13.42 -16.55
CA LYS A 178 22.62 13.28 -18.01
C LYS A 178 22.07 11.91 -18.43
N PHE A 179 22.49 10.82 -17.78
CA PHE A 179 22.01 9.47 -18.11
C PHE A 179 20.54 9.28 -17.70
N SER A 180 20.20 9.57 -16.43
CA SER A 180 18.83 9.45 -15.93
C SER A 180 17.86 10.35 -16.71
N ARG A 181 18.28 11.56 -17.07
CA ARG A 181 17.49 12.49 -17.90
C ARG A 181 17.31 11.95 -19.33
N LYS A 182 18.37 11.43 -19.95
CA LYS A 182 18.30 10.81 -21.28
C LYS A 182 17.36 9.59 -21.29
N LEU A 183 17.42 8.75 -20.26
CA LEU A 183 16.56 7.58 -20.12
C LEU A 183 15.09 7.96 -19.85
N LEU A 184 14.85 8.92 -18.95
CA LEU A 184 13.52 9.44 -18.63
C LEU A 184 12.82 10.09 -19.83
N ASN A 185 13.59 10.79 -20.67
CA ASN A 185 13.07 11.42 -21.87
C ASN A 185 12.85 10.41 -23.00
N LYS A 186 13.63 9.33 -23.05
CA LYS A 186 13.41 8.22 -23.99
C LYS A 186 12.22 7.35 -23.61
N VAL A 187 11.99 7.14 -22.32
CA VAL A 187 10.92 6.25 -21.81
C VAL A 187 10.12 6.98 -20.73
N SER A 188 9.14 7.79 -21.17
CA SER A 188 8.26 8.56 -20.26
C SER A 188 7.51 7.68 -19.25
N LEU A 189 7.27 6.40 -19.56
CA LEU A 189 6.62 5.46 -18.65
C LEU A 189 7.43 5.19 -17.37
N LEU A 190 8.77 5.32 -17.40
CA LEU A 190 9.60 5.15 -16.21
C LEU A 190 9.29 6.20 -15.13
N LYS A 191 8.75 7.37 -15.51
CA LYS A 191 8.33 8.42 -14.57
C LYS A 191 7.26 7.92 -13.60
N PHE A 192 6.46 6.92 -14.01
CA PHE A 192 5.46 6.27 -13.16
C PHE A 192 6.05 5.36 -12.08
N TYR A 193 7.34 5.03 -12.16
CA TYR A 193 8.05 4.15 -11.24
C TYR A 193 8.93 4.89 -10.21
N ARG A 194 8.73 6.21 -10.04
CA ARG A 194 9.39 7.00 -8.99
C ARG A 194 9.18 6.39 -7.61
N GLY A 195 10.26 6.02 -6.92
CA GLY A 195 10.24 5.40 -5.59
C GLY A 195 9.99 3.88 -5.60
N PHE A 196 10.00 3.22 -6.76
CA PHE A 196 9.79 1.78 -6.86
C PHE A 196 10.86 0.97 -6.11
N SER A 197 12.13 1.37 -6.21
CA SER A 197 13.26 0.71 -5.51
C SER A 197 13.03 0.59 -4.00
N MET A 198 12.52 1.64 -3.35
CA MET A 198 12.21 1.61 -1.92
C MET A 198 11.07 0.68 -1.56
N THR A 199 10.17 0.41 -2.51
CA THR A 199 9.12 -0.59 -2.31
C THR A 199 9.72 -1.98 -2.23
N MET A 200 10.72 -2.27 -3.07
CA MET A 200 11.40 -3.57 -3.09
C MET A 200 12.22 -3.76 -1.81
N ILE A 201 13.04 -2.77 -1.47
CA ILE A 201 13.88 -2.83 -0.27
C ILE A 201 13.03 -2.91 0.99
N GLY A 202 11.90 -2.19 1.07
CA GLY A 202 11.01 -2.20 2.23
C GLY A 202 10.25 -3.52 2.48
N ILE A 203 10.11 -4.39 1.47
CA ILE A 203 9.45 -5.70 1.64
C ILE A 203 10.28 -6.62 2.54
N ILE A 204 11.61 -6.60 2.39
CA ILE A 204 12.53 -7.47 3.13
C ILE A 204 12.44 -7.26 4.66
N PRO A 205 12.65 -6.04 5.22
CA PRO A 205 12.58 -5.83 6.66
C PRO A 205 11.17 -6.02 7.21
N TYR A 206 10.13 -5.78 6.41
CA TYR A 206 8.75 -6.08 6.82
C TYR A 206 8.55 -7.58 7.00
N ALA A 207 8.82 -8.36 5.96
CA ALA A 207 8.62 -9.80 5.98
C ALA A 207 9.53 -10.50 7.01
N GLY A 208 10.82 -10.13 7.05
CA GLY A 208 11.80 -10.71 7.97
C GLY A 208 11.43 -10.45 9.43
N MET A 209 11.15 -9.19 9.80
CA MET A 209 10.81 -8.87 11.20
C MET A 209 9.44 -9.40 11.60
N SER A 210 8.43 -9.36 10.72
CA SER A 210 7.14 -9.95 11.03
C SER A 210 7.23 -11.46 11.23
N PHE A 211 8.02 -12.18 10.42
CA PHE A 211 8.19 -13.61 10.60
C PHE A 211 8.90 -13.95 11.92
N LEU A 212 10.05 -13.29 12.19
CA LEU A 212 10.81 -13.51 13.42
C LEU A 212 9.99 -13.23 14.68
N VAL A 213 9.25 -12.11 14.69
CA VAL A 213 8.42 -11.74 15.84
C VAL A 213 7.22 -12.67 15.98
N TYR A 214 6.60 -13.08 14.87
CA TYR A 214 5.51 -14.06 14.94
C TYR A 214 5.98 -15.38 15.52
N GLU A 215 7.14 -15.88 15.07
CA GLU A 215 7.70 -17.13 15.57
C GLU A 215 8.01 -17.03 17.08
N GLN A 216 8.67 -15.96 17.52
CA GLN A 216 8.95 -15.75 18.95
C GLN A 216 7.68 -15.58 19.78
N ALA A 217 6.73 -14.77 19.31
CA ALA A 217 5.46 -14.54 20.01
C ALA A 217 4.63 -15.82 20.11
N SER A 218 4.59 -16.62 19.04
CA SER A 218 3.82 -17.88 18.99
C SER A 218 4.38 -18.96 19.92
N LYS A 219 5.70 -18.97 20.17
CA LYS A 219 6.37 -19.86 21.13
C LYS A 219 6.30 -19.35 22.57
N SER A 220 5.96 -18.09 22.79
CA SER A 220 5.87 -17.49 24.12
C SER A 220 4.55 -17.81 24.84
N LYS A 221 4.51 -17.64 26.18
CA LYS A 221 3.31 -17.79 27.01
C LYS A 221 2.18 -16.79 26.69
N ILE A 222 2.42 -15.80 25.81
CA ILE A 222 1.38 -14.87 25.34
C ILE A 222 0.21 -15.64 24.72
N ARG A 223 0.49 -16.74 24.00
CA ARG A 223 -0.54 -17.57 23.38
C ARG A 223 -1.46 -18.23 24.40
N SER A 224 -0.90 -18.66 25.54
CA SER A 224 -1.66 -19.29 26.63
C SER A 224 -2.47 -18.30 27.47
N PHE A 225 -2.27 -17.00 27.31
CA PHE A 225 -3.04 -15.98 28.02
C PHE A 225 -4.50 -15.89 27.51
N PHE A 226 -4.77 -16.41 26.31
CA PHE A 226 -6.11 -16.43 25.71
C PHE A 226 -6.66 -17.86 25.69
N LYS A 227 -7.89 -18.03 26.20
CA LYS A 227 -8.62 -19.30 26.13
C LYS A 227 -8.88 -19.75 24.69
N SER A 228 -8.99 -18.81 23.75
CA SER A 228 -9.18 -19.10 22.33
C SER A 228 -7.85 -19.05 21.57
N LYS A 229 -7.48 -20.18 20.94
CA LYS A 229 -6.31 -20.31 20.06
C LYS A 229 -6.32 -19.24 18.95
N SER A 230 -7.48 -18.99 18.35
CA SER A 230 -7.64 -17.99 17.28
C SER A 230 -7.38 -16.57 17.76
N ALA A 231 -7.77 -16.23 19.00
CA ALA A 231 -7.51 -14.92 19.58
C ALA A 231 -6.02 -14.72 19.88
N GLY A 232 -5.36 -15.75 20.42
CA GLY A 232 -3.92 -15.73 20.67
C GLY A 232 -3.10 -15.59 19.38
N ASP A 233 -3.44 -16.36 18.34
CA ASP A 233 -2.76 -16.30 17.03
C ASP A 233 -2.97 -14.94 16.35
N LEU A 234 -4.17 -14.33 16.50
CA LEU A 234 -4.46 -12.99 15.99
C LEU A 234 -3.64 -11.90 16.71
N LEU A 235 -3.47 -12.00 18.03
CA LEU A 235 -2.63 -11.07 18.79
C LEU A 235 -1.15 -11.19 18.37
N CYS A 236 -0.63 -12.41 18.29
CA CYS A 236 0.74 -12.67 17.83
C CYS A 236 0.96 -12.11 16.42
N GLY A 237 0.00 -12.34 15.50
CA GLY A 237 0.01 -11.76 14.16
C GLY A 237 -0.05 -10.22 14.16
N GLY A 238 -0.85 -9.63 15.06
CA GLY A 238 -0.95 -8.18 15.23
C GLY A 238 0.36 -7.54 15.71
N ILE A 239 1.01 -8.12 16.73
CA ILE A 239 2.31 -7.67 17.25
C ILE A 239 3.38 -7.81 16.17
N ALA A 240 3.45 -8.97 15.52
CA ALA A 240 4.37 -9.23 14.41
C ALA A 240 4.19 -8.23 13.26
N GLY A 241 2.94 -7.93 12.90
CA GLY A 241 2.62 -6.93 11.89
C GLY A 241 3.03 -5.52 12.29
N ALA A 242 2.84 -5.14 13.56
CA ALA A 242 3.23 -3.83 14.07
C ALA A 242 4.76 -3.64 14.10
N VAL A 243 5.51 -4.65 14.56
CA VAL A 243 6.98 -4.60 14.58
C VAL A 243 7.56 -4.62 13.17
N GLY A 244 7.04 -5.48 12.28
CA GLY A 244 7.45 -5.49 10.87
C GLY A 244 7.12 -4.19 10.14
N GLN A 245 5.98 -3.56 10.45
CA GLN A 245 5.68 -2.23 9.93
C GLN A 245 6.67 -1.20 10.46
N THR A 246 7.02 -1.22 11.75
CA THR A 246 7.98 -0.30 12.37
C THR A 246 9.35 -0.38 11.70
N SER A 247 9.83 -1.60 11.43
CA SER A 247 11.15 -1.84 10.83
C SER A 247 11.22 -1.37 9.37
N ALA A 248 10.16 -1.59 8.59
CA ALA A 248 10.08 -1.18 7.20
C ALA A 248 9.71 0.31 7.00
N TYR A 249 9.24 0.97 8.05
CA TYR A 249 8.67 2.31 7.96
C TYR A 249 9.63 3.40 7.40
N PRO A 250 10.95 3.40 7.71
CA PRO A 250 11.90 4.34 7.10
C PRO A 250 11.87 4.29 5.57
N PHE A 251 11.84 3.09 4.99
CA PHE A 251 11.75 2.90 3.54
C PHE A 251 10.40 3.37 2.98
N GLU A 252 9.31 3.23 3.75
CA GLU A 252 8.01 3.76 3.38
C GLU A 252 8.03 5.30 3.30
N VAL A 253 8.63 5.99 4.27
CA VAL A 253 8.75 7.46 4.27
C VAL A 253 9.64 7.93 3.11
N ILE A 254 10.80 7.31 2.93
CA ILE A 254 11.73 7.65 1.83
C ILE A 254 11.04 7.44 0.48
N ARG A 255 10.32 6.32 0.31
CA ARG A 255 9.50 6.06 -0.87
C ARG A 255 8.52 7.20 -1.14
N ARG A 256 7.75 7.65 -0.13
CA ARG A 256 6.76 8.74 -0.34
C ARG A 256 7.44 10.03 -0.79
N ARG A 257 8.59 10.38 -0.22
CA ARG A 257 9.36 11.56 -0.66
C ARG A 257 9.88 11.42 -2.08
N MET A 258 10.40 10.25 -2.47
CA MET A 258 10.83 9.99 -3.85
C MET A 258 9.66 10.01 -4.85
N GLN A 259 8.48 9.53 -4.44
CA GLN A 259 7.26 9.53 -5.25
C GLN A 259 6.81 10.96 -5.58
N VAL A 260 6.86 11.90 -4.62
CA VAL A 260 6.55 13.32 -4.86
C VAL A 260 7.74 14.14 -5.37
N GLY A 261 8.94 13.59 -5.35
CA GLY A 261 10.18 14.29 -5.69
C GLY A 261 10.21 14.88 -7.09
N GLY A 262 9.40 14.37 -8.02
CA GLY A 262 9.26 14.96 -9.35
C GLY A 262 8.57 16.33 -9.40
N LEU A 263 7.85 16.71 -8.33
CA LEU A 263 7.31 18.07 -8.18
C LEU A 263 8.41 19.10 -7.86
N LEU A 264 9.51 18.65 -7.25
CA LEU A 264 10.64 19.50 -6.84
C LEU A 264 11.83 19.40 -7.81
N HIS A 265 12.03 18.21 -8.36
CA HIS A 265 13.11 17.87 -9.28
C HIS A 265 12.52 17.13 -10.49
N PRO A 266 11.88 17.87 -11.43
CA PRO A 266 11.21 17.26 -12.58
C PRO A 266 12.19 16.52 -13.51
N ASP A 267 13.43 17.00 -13.61
CA ASP A 267 14.41 16.48 -14.58
C ASP A 267 15.15 15.20 -14.17
N ARG A 268 14.97 14.72 -12.93
CA ARG A 268 15.67 13.53 -12.43
C ARG A 268 14.89 12.75 -11.38
N PHE A 269 15.24 11.48 -11.20
CA PHE A 269 14.88 10.74 -10.00
C PHE A 269 15.70 11.25 -8.81
N VAL A 270 15.04 11.48 -7.67
CA VAL A 270 15.71 11.81 -6.42
C VAL A 270 16.34 10.55 -5.86
N ASN A 271 17.60 10.63 -5.43
CA ASN A 271 18.34 9.48 -4.95
C ASN A 271 17.99 9.14 -3.50
N PHE A 272 18.26 7.89 -3.10
CA PHE A 272 18.07 7.41 -1.72
C PHE A 272 18.86 8.26 -0.72
N ASN A 273 20.17 8.39 -0.93
CA ASN A 273 21.06 9.13 -0.01
C ASN A 273 20.67 10.61 0.14
N GLU A 274 20.30 11.24 -0.97
CA GLU A 274 19.79 12.62 -0.99
C GLU A 274 18.51 12.75 -0.15
N THR A 275 17.58 11.80 -0.33
CA THR A 275 16.32 11.78 0.43
C THR A 275 16.55 11.53 1.91
N CYS A 276 17.45 10.59 2.27
CA CYS A 276 17.82 10.31 3.67
C CYS A 276 18.45 11.52 4.34
N SER A 277 19.41 12.17 3.67
CA SER A 277 20.05 13.39 4.17
C SER A 277 19.04 14.51 4.36
N LEU A 278 18.11 14.68 3.41
CA LEU A 278 17.03 15.67 3.49
C LEU A 278 16.09 15.40 4.68
N ILE A 279 15.70 14.14 4.92
CA ILE A 279 14.86 13.76 6.07
C ILE A 279 15.58 14.10 7.37
N TYR A 280 16.84 13.66 7.50
CA TYR A 280 17.62 13.83 8.71
C TYR A 280 17.85 15.32 9.03
N ARG A 281 18.21 16.13 8.03
CA ARG A 281 18.39 17.58 8.20
C ARG A 281 17.11 18.31 8.59
N GLN A 282 15.95 17.87 8.10
CA GLN A 282 14.67 18.56 8.34
C GLN A 282 13.95 18.15 9.62
N SER A 283 14.14 16.92 10.10
CA SER A 283 13.33 16.34 11.19
C SER A 283 14.09 15.34 12.05
N GLY A 284 15.41 15.23 11.87
CA GLY A 284 16.25 14.27 12.55
C GLY A 284 15.82 12.82 12.30
N ILE A 285 16.18 11.95 13.23
CA ILE A 285 15.84 10.52 13.19
C ILE A 285 14.33 10.27 13.23
N ARG A 286 13.57 11.10 13.96
CA ARG A 286 12.10 10.97 14.08
C ARG A 286 11.40 11.17 12.74
N GLY A 287 12.02 11.89 11.80
CA GLY A 287 11.51 12.10 10.44
C GLY A 287 11.21 10.80 9.69
N PHE A 288 11.99 9.74 9.94
CA PHE A 288 11.81 8.43 9.30
C PHE A 288 10.59 7.66 9.81
N TRP A 289 9.97 8.07 10.93
CA TRP A 289 8.77 7.45 11.52
C TRP A 289 7.53 8.35 11.51
N VAL A 290 7.58 9.46 10.76
CA VAL A 290 6.45 10.39 10.64
C VAL A 290 5.20 9.70 10.08
N GLY A 291 4.11 9.77 10.84
CA GLY A 291 2.80 9.18 10.48
C GLY A 291 2.63 7.71 10.85
N LEU A 292 3.59 7.08 11.53
CA LEU A 292 3.50 5.65 11.89
C LEU A 292 2.26 5.35 12.75
N SER A 293 1.93 6.25 13.67
CA SER A 293 0.73 6.18 14.51
C SER A 293 -0.57 6.08 13.71
N ILE A 294 -0.66 6.77 12.57
CA ILE A 294 -1.82 6.70 11.67
C ILE A 294 -1.93 5.29 11.08
N GLY A 295 -0.77 4.66 10.81
CA GLY A 295 -0.68 3.28 10.39
C GLY A 295 -1.32 2.32 11.39
N TYR A 296 -1.05 2.47 12.68
CA TYR A 296 -1.66 1.62 13.71
C TYR A 296 -3.13 1.93 13.93
N LEU A 297 -3.48 3.21 14.01
CA LEU A 297 -4.85 3.66 14.25
C LEU A 297 -5.84 3.08 13.23
N LYS A 298 -5.46 3.06 11.95
CA LYS A 298 -6.37 2.64 10.88
C LYS A 298 -6.53 1.12 10.74
N VAL A 299 -5.62 0.31 11.26
CA VAL A 299 -5.63 -1.15 11.03
C VAL A 299 -6.84 -1.81 11.66
N ILE A 300 -7.17 -1.43 12.90
CA ILE A 300 -8.32 -1.96 13.64
C ILE A 300 -9.65 -1.69 12.91
N PRO A 301 -10.02 -0.43 12.60
CA PRO A 301 -11.28 -0.16 11.90
C PRO A 301 -11.29 -0.74 10.48
N MET A 302 -10.16 -0.73 9.77
CA MET A 302 -10.07 -1.34 8.44
C MET A 302 -10.42 -2.84 8.49
N ASN A 303 -9.82 -3.58 9.41
CA ASN A 303 -10.07 -5.02 9.54
C ASN A 303 -11.51 -5.29 10.02
N ALA A 304 -11.99 -4.55 11.03
CA ALA A 304 -13.35 -4.70 11.54
C ALA A 304 -14.41 -4.48 10.46
N ILE A 305 -14.30 -3.39 9.68
CA ILE A 305 -15.21 -3.08 8.59
C ILE A 305 -15.09 -4.11 7.47
N SER A 306 -13.88 -4.57 7.15
CA SER A 306 -13.67 -5.61 6.14
C SER A 306 -14.36 -6.92 6.54
N PHE A 307 -14.20 -7.37 7.78
CA PHE A 307 -14.86 -8.60 8.26
C PHE A 307 -16.38 -8.46 8.28
N ALA A 308 -16.91 -7.34 8.80
CA ALA A 308 -18.34 -7.09 8.83
C ALA A 308 -18.94 -7.07 7.42
N THR A 309 -18.30 -6.36 6.49
CA THR A 309 -18.75 -6.27 5.10
C THR A 309 -18.63 -7.61 4.39
N TYR A 310 -17.56 -8.37 4.62
CA TYR A 310 -17.38 -9.70 4.04
C TYR A 310 -18.48 -10.67 4.48
N ASN A 311 -18.82 -10.68 5.78
CA ASN A 311 -19.88 -11.52 6.31
C ASN A 311 -21.25 -11.13 5.74
N LEU A 312 -21.55 -9.83 5.63
CA LEU A 312 -22.78 -9.34 5.01
C LEU A 312 -22.85 -9.69 3.52
N ALA A 313 -21.77 -9.45 2.77
CA ALA A 313 -21.69 -9.77 1.35
C ALA A 313 -21.83 -11.27 1.11
N LYS A 314 -21.23 -12.12 1.97
CA LYS A 314 -21.42 -13.56 1.91
C LYS A 314 -22.88 -13.95 2.15
N LYS A 315 -23.53 -13.43 3.19
CA LYS A 315 -24.96 -13.72 3.46
C LYS A 315 -25.84 -13.36 2.26
N MET A 316 -25.59 -12.19 1.66
CA MET A 316 -26.35 -11.72 0.49
C MET A 316 -26.08 -12.56 -0.77
N LEU A 317 -24.82 -12.90 -1.06
CA LEU A 317 -24.42 -13.59 -2.29
C LEU A 317 -24.65 -15.10 -2.25
N PHE A 318 -24.47 -15.72 -1.08
CA PHE A 318 -24.67 -17.16 -0.89
C PHE A 318 -26.10 -17.50 -0.44
N ARG A 319 -26.92 -16.47 -0.17
CA ARG A 319 -28.36 -16.60 0.14
C ARG A 319 -28.61 -17.69 1.20
N GLU A 320 -27.91 -17.58 2.33
CA GLU A 320 -28.33 -18.27 3.55
C GLU A 320 -29.55 -17.51 4.10
N TYR A 321 -30.75 -18.02 3.84
CA TYR A 321 -31.93 -17.74 4.67
C TYR A 321 -31.90 -18.64 5.90
#